data_AF-A0A5N7ZAB7-F1
#
_entry.id   AF-A0A5N7ZAB7-F1
#
_cell.length_a   1.000
_cell.length_b   1.000
_cell.length_c   1.000
_cell.angle_alpha   90.00
_cell.angle_beta   90.00
_cell.angle_gamma   90.00
#
_symmetry.space_group_name_H-M   'P 1'
#
loop_
_entity.id
_entity.type
_entity.pdbx_description
1 polymer ?
#
loop_
_entity_poly.entity_id
_entity_poly.type
_entity_poly.pdbx_seq_one_letter_code
_entity_poly.pdbx_strand_id
1 'polypeptide(L)'
;MIRELIVNLKEKISTLDEKVFNDPEKYQEIYSLLNQELDEVDESKLFQVDGYRNLPNASLSNKVLKKLRNGVTALNKLQPVHEKGNLKEFKRKFSERYEEYEQPLIKVLDPDVGIGYGKQSGAKTPLVDELNIIPNYSNQKQVNLSPERAFLFRKLIQATQSGTKTIALTDEEINQFDEKERLYPDSFSVFFNMFHENNEEKIALSYVSGPSANGLIGRFGHLNENIMNLCNEISEKENALHPDKIIAEIIHLPQARTGNILYRGFQRDYEIPYLGSSSLDLDHQILVDDLYVSVKNNRIILRSKRLGKEVIPRLGNAHNFSANALPIYHFLCDLQNQESSGIGFSWSDLQNDFDFLPRLSYNDIILSRATWNLSEKDIKFITGLKEENVIESVRAFQRERQIPDVVAFVQGDNEVVVNFTNDLSCKVFALMLKGERFIQLKEFLFKDDTVTENYCNEFIVSAYRNAELKKESNNKHTEVVSAYKTKSFAEGTPNEITAIPSFSIGEEWLYYKFYCGERAGEELLNRAINPIFAEL
;
A
#
# COMPACT_ATOMS: atom_id res chain seq x y z
N MET A 1 -28.00 15.07 -30.06
CA MET A 1 -28.23 15.15 -28.60
C MET A 1 -26.98 14.79 -27.81
N ILE A 2 -26.73 13.55 -27.36
CA ILE A 2 -25.58 13.23 -26.48
C ILE A 2 -24.21 13.61 -27.08
N ARG A 3 -23.98 13.31 -28.36
CA ARG A 3 -22.72 13.67 -29.03
C ARG A 3 -22.50 15.19 -29.09
N GLU A 4 -23.55 15.96 -29.33
CA GLU A 4 -23.48 17.43 -29.39
C GLU A 4 -23.24 18.02 -28.00
N LEU A 5 -23.89 17.46 -26.98
CA LEU A 5 -23.63 17.80 -25.58
C LEU A 5 -22.16 17.58 -25.22
N ILE A 6 -21.60 16.40 -25.54
CA ILE A 6 -20.19 16.08 -25.25
C ILE A 6 -19.23 17.04 -25.97
N VAL A 7 -19.49 17.39 -27.24
CA VAL A 7 -18.65 18.34 -27.98
C VAL A 7 -18.72 19.74 -27.36
N ASN A 8 -19.90 20.21 -27.01
CA ASN A 8 -20.10 21.50 -26.35
C ASN A 8 -19.39 21.55 -24.98
N LEU A 9 -19.57 20.51 -24.16
CA LEU A 9 -18.88 20.39 -22.87
C LEU A 9 -17.36 20.40 -23.03
N LYS A 10 -16.82 19.70 -24.04
CA LYS A 10 -15.39 19.71 -24.33
C LYS A 10 -14.89 21.12 -24.64
N GLU A 11 -15.58 21.88 -25.49
CA GLU A 11 -15.19 23.26 -25.82
C GLU A 11 -15.21 24.17 -24.58
N LYS A 12 -16.25 24.06 -23.74
CA LYS A 12 -16.36 24.84 -22.50
C LYS A 12 -15.25 24.49 -21.49
N ILE A 13 -14.94 23.21 -21.32
CA ILE A 13 -13.84 22.76 -20.45
C ILE A 13 -12.50 23.25 -21.00
N SER A 14 -12.23 23.10 -22.30
CA SER A 14 -11.01 23.64 -22.92
C SER A 14 -10.87 25.15 -22.72
N THR A 15 -11.98 25.89 -22.73
CA THR A 15 -11.97 27.34 -22.44
C THR A 15 -11.63 27.65 -20.97
N LEU A 16 -11.98 26.76 -20.03
CA LEU A 16 -11.56 26.90 -18.63
C LEU A 16 -10.06 26.68 -18.49
N ASP A 17 -9.49 25.70 -19.19
CA ASP A 17 -8.07 25.33 -19.11
C ASP A 17 -7.12 26.41 -19.63
N GLU A 18 -7.59 27.35 -20.44
CA GLU A 18 -6.80 28.50 -20.94
C GLU A 18 -6.39 29.48 -19.83
N LYS A 19 -7.07 29.46 -18.67
CA LYS A 19 -6.86 30.44 -17.58
C LYS A 19 -6.71 29.74 -16.23
N VAL A 20 -5.78 30.24 -15.42
CA VAL A 20 -5.61 29.79 -14.03
C VAL A 20 -6.81 30.16 -13.16
N PHE A 21 -7.42 31.34 -13.41
CA PHE A 21 -8.60 31.81 -12.69
C PHE A 21 -9.76 32.00 -13.66
N ASN A 22 -10.92 31.46 -13.30
CA ASN A 22 -12.14 31.52 -14.09
C ASN A 22 -13.28 32.09 -13.26
N ASP A 23 -14.23 32.73 -13.94
CA ASP A 23 -15.47 33.19 -13.32
C ASP A 23 -16.33 31.99 -12.90
N PRO A 24 -16.83 31.93 -11.64
CA PRO A 24 -17.76 30.90 -11.19
C PRO A 24 -18.97 30.66 -12.12
N GLU A 25 -19.45 31.68 -12.83
CA GLU A 25 -20.59 31.56 -13.76
C GLU A 25 -20.34 30.54 -14.87
N LYS A 26 -19.09 30.38 -15.34
CA LYS A 26 -18.74 29.40 -16.37
C LYS A 26 -18.92 27.96 -15.89
N TYR A 27 -18.64 27.70 -14.62
CA TYR A 27 -18.85 26.38 -14.02
C TYR A 27 -20.35 26.09 -13.84
N GLN A 28 -21.12 27.11 -13.45
CA GLN A 28 -22.58 27.02 -13.33
C GLN A 28 -23.27 26.75 -14.67
N GLU A 29 -22.75 27.31 -15.76
CA GLU A 29 -23.26 27.03 -17.11
C GLU A 29 -23.08 25.54 -17.49
N ILE A 30 -21.89 24.99 -17.25
CA ILE A 30 -21.61 23.56 -17.49
C ILE A 30 -22.49 22.67 -16.61
N TYR A 31 -22.62 23.00 -15.32
CA TYR A 31 -23.51 22.29 -14.40
C TYR A 31 -24.96 22.29 -14.91
N SER A 32 -25.48 23.45 -15.32
CA SER A 32 -26.85 23.59 -15.82
C SER A 32 -27.10 22.74 -17.07
N LEU A 33 -26.14 22.72 -18.01
CA LEU A 33 -26.23 21.90 -19.23
C LEU A 33 -26.27 20.40 -18.92
N LEU A 34 -25.44 19.95 -17.97
CA LEU A 34 -25.42 18.54 -17.58
C LEU A 34 -26.65 18.13 -16.79
N ASN A 35 -27.10 18.98 -15.86
CA ASN A 35 -28.26 18.69 -15.04
C ASN A 35 -29.56 18.66 -15.85
N GLN A 36 -29.66 19.43 -16.94
CA GLN A 36 -30.79 19.37 -17.88
C GLN A 36 -30.93 18.03 -18.61
N GLU A 37 -29.82 17.31 -18.79
CA GLU A 37 -29.78 16.10 -19.62
C GLU A 37 -29.70 14.80 -18.80
N LEU A 38 -29.09 14.85 -17.62
CA LEU A 38 -28.82 13.67 -16.79
C LEU A 38 -29.73 13.54 -15.58
N ASP A 39 -30.38 14.62 -15.12
CA ASP A 39 -31.20 14.71 -13.90
C ASP A 39 -30.54 14.04 -12.67
N GLU A 40 -30.09 14.81 -11.67
CA GLU A 40 -29.34 14.37 -10.46
C GLU A 40 -27.80 14.51 -10.54
N VAL A 41 -27.29 15.55 -11.20
CA VAL A 41 -25.86 15.86 -11.16
C VAL A 41 -25.48 16.46 -9.80
N ASP A 42 -24.53 15.84 -9.10
CA ASP A 42 -23.96 16.40 -7.86
C ASP A 42 -22.90 17.45 -8.19
N GLU A 43 -23.24 18.73 -8.01
CA GLU A 43 -22.37 19.87 -8.27
C GLU A 43 -21.02 19.75 -7.54
N SER A 44 -21.01 19.18 -6.32
CA SER A 44 -19.81 19.07 -5.49
C SER A 44 -18.77 18.08 -6.04
N LYS A 45 -19.12 17.30 -7.06
CA LYS A 45 -18.30 16.21 -7.63
C LYS A 45 -18.12 16.32 -9.13
N LEU A 46 -18.54 17.43 -9.73
CA LEU A 46 -18.61 17.56 -11.18
C LEU A 46 -17.24 17.80 -11.83
N PHE A 47 -16.39 18.62 -11.19
CA PHE A 47 -15.11 19.04 -11.75
C PHE A 47 -13.94 18.43 -11.00
N GLN A 48 -12.93 18.02 -11.77
CA GLN A 48 -11.59 17.75 -11.28
C GLN A 48 -10.63 18.71 -11.96
N VAL A 49 -9.78 19.34 -11.16
CA VAL A 49 -8.74 20.27 -11.64
C VAL A 49 -7.41 19.80 -11.08
N ASP A 50 -6.48 19.46 -11.97
CA ASP A 50 -5.09 19.19 -11.62
C ASP A 50 -4.24 20.39 -12.04
N GLY A 51 -3.65 21.08 -11.06
CA GLY A 51 -2.83 22.28 -11.30
C GLY A 51 -1.38 21.94 -11.62
N TYR A 52 -0.82 22.60 -12.64
CA TYR A 52 0.59 22.51 -12.98
C TYR A 52 1.25 23.90 -12.96
N ARG A 53 2.39 24.00 -12.29
CA ARG A 53 3.22 25.21 -12.28
C ARG A 53 4.53 24.93 -13.01
N ASN A 54 4.78 25.65 -14.09
CA ASN A 54 6.03 25.52 -14.82
C ASN A 54 7.20 26.12 -14.01
N LEU A 55 8.21 25.31 -13.72
CA LEU A 55 9.41 25.70 -12.96
C LEU A 55 10.66 25.51 -13.85
N PRO A 56 10.99 26.48 -14.73
CA PRO A 56 12.02 26.29 -15.77
C PRO A 56 13.44 26.07 -15.24
N ASN A 57 13.73 26.51 -14.01
CA ASN A 57 15.06 26.43 -13.38
C ASN A 57 15.06 25.60 -12.09
N ALA A 58 14.14 24.65 -11.95
CA ALA A 58 14.14 23.75 -10.79
C ALA A 58 15.17 22.63 -10.98
N SER A 59 16.14 22.52 -10.06
CA SER A 59 17.09 21.41 -10.03
C SER A 59 17.35 20.95 -8.60
N LEU A 60 17.58 19.66 -8.42
CA LEU A 60 18.03 19.08 -7.16
C LEU A 60 19.51 18.73 -7.27
N SER A 61 20.28 19.07 -6.23
CA SER A 61 21.71 18.78 -6.25
C SER A 61 21.99 17.28 -6.06
N ASN A 62 23.07 16.78 -6.67
CA ASN A 62 23.53 15.40 -6.45
C ASN A 62 23.85 15.09 -4.98
N LYS A 63 24.08 16.11 -4.14
CA LYS A 63 24.27 15.93 -2.69
C LYS A 63 22.97 15.48 -2.02
N VAL A 64 21.84 16.04 -2.42
CA VAL A 64 20.50 15.65 -1.92
C VAL A 64 20.24 14.18 -2.26
N LEU A 65 20.49 13.75 -3.50
CA LEU A 65 20.29 12.36 -3.90
C LEU A 65 21.19 11.38 -3.11
N LYS A 66 22.43 11.75 -2.81
CA LYS A 66 23.32 10.96 -1.94
C LYS A 66 22.79 10.86 -0.51
N LYS A 67 22.31 11.96 0.06
CA LYS A 67 21.66 11.95 1.38
C LYS A 67 20.43 11.04 1.37
N LEU A 68 19.53 11.21 0.40
CA LEU A 68 18.33 10.37 0.26
C LEU A 68 18.66 8.88 0.18
N ARG A 69 19.68 8.50 -0.60
CA ARG A 69 20.13 7.10 -0.67
C ARG A 69 20.53 6.56 0.70
N ASN A 70 21.32 7.32 1.46
CA ASN A 70 21.71 6.91 2.82
C ASN A 70 20.50 6.81 3.76
N GLY A 71 19.56 7.75 3.67
CA GLY A 71 18.31 7.72 4.45
C GLY A 71 17.44 6.50 4.11
N VAL A 72 17.29 6.18 2.83
CA VAL A 72 16.55 5.01 2.34
C VAL A 72 17.24 3.71 2.81
N THR A 73 18.57 3.62 2.74
CA THR A 73 19.33 2.48 3.26
C THR A 73 19.17 2.35 4.78
N ALA A 74 19.16 3.44 5.53
CA ALA A 74 18.92 3.41 6.98
C ALA A 74 17.51 2.92 7.31
N LEU A 75 16.48 3.40 6.60
CA LEU A 75 15.12 2.90 6.76
C LEU A 75 15.02 1.42 6.42
N ASN A 76 15.67 0.97 5.34
CA ASN A 76 15.71 -0.44 4.95
C ASN A 76 16.27 -1.31 6.08
N LYS A 77 17.42 -0.92 6.62
CA LYS A 77 18.10 -1.63 7.70
C LYS A 77 17.26 -1.71 8.98
N LEU A 78 16.56 -0.62 9.32
CA LEU A 78 15.68 -0.55 10.49
C LEU A 78 14.32 -1.24 10.30
N GLN A 79 13.88 -1.44 9.06
CA GLN A 79 12.58 -2.04 8.79
C GLN A 79 12.62 -3.56 8.97
N PRO A 80 11.76 -4.13 9.83
CA PRO A 80 11.59 -5.57 9.89
C PRO A 80 10.88 -6.07 8.63
N VAL A 81 11.13 -7.31 8.25
CA VAL A 81 10.40 -7.89 7.12
C VAL A 81 9.05 -8.33 7.60
N HIS A 82 8.02 -7.67 7.07
CA HIS A 82 6.64 -7.96 7.37
C HIS A 82 5.93 -8.45 6.12
N GLU A 83 5.25 -9.59 6.24
CA GLU A 83 4.37 -10.09 5.20
C GLU A 83 2.92 -9.70 5.51
N LYS A 84 2.18 -9.22 4.50
CA LYS A 84 0.75 -8.90 4.66
C LYS A 84 -0.03 -10.12 5.16
N GLY A 85 -0.89 -9.91 6.16
CA GLY A 85 -1.66 -10.98 6.80
C GLY A 85 -2.50 -11.80 5.81
N ASN A 86 -3.13 -11.15 4.82
CA ASN A 86 -3.97 -11.82 3.83
C ASN A 86 -3.16 -12.80 2.95
N LEU A 87 -2.00 -12.38 2.44
CA LEU A 87 -1.14 -13.24 1.61
C LEU A 87 -0.53 -14.38 2.41
N LYS A 88 -0.11 -14.12 3.65
CA LYS A 88 0.38 -15.16 4.57
C LYS A 88 -0.67 -16.24 4.79
N GLU A 89 -1.90 -15.83 5.08
CA GLU A 89 -3.02 -16.74 5.30
C GLU A 89 -3.42 -17.49 4.02
N PHE A 90 -3.41 -16.80 2.87
CA PHE A 90 -3.66 -17.42 1.58
C PHE A 90 -2.65 -18.52 1.29
N LYS A 91 -1.34 -18.27 1.46
CA LYS A 91 -0.30 -19.29 1.24
C LYS A 91 -0.52 -20.51 2.12
N ARG A 92 -0.82 -20.30 3.41
CA ARG A 92 -1.10 -21.38 4.36
C ARG A 92 -2.28 -22.24 3.88
N LYS A 93 -3.43 -21.62 3.61
CA LYS A 93 -4.63 -22.31 3.12
C LYS A 93 -4.43 -22.98 1.76
N PHE A 94 -3.67 -22.34 0.86
CA PHE A 94 -3.38 -22.89 -0.46
C PHE A 94 -2.54 -24.15 -0.34
N SER A 95 -1.43 -24.09 0.41
CA SER A 95 -0.54 -25.23 0.60
C SER A 95 -1.21 -26.39 1.34
N GLU A 96 -2.10 -26.11 2.31
CA GLU A 96 -2.89 -27.14 3.01
C GLU A 96 -3.87 -27.89 2.09
N ARG A 97 -4.42 -27.21 1.07
CA ARG A 97 -5.46 -27.77 0.20
C ARG A 97 -4.97 -28.28 -1.14
N TYR A 98 -4.03 -27.56 -1.75
CA TYR A 98 -3.58 -27.77 -3.13
C TYR A 98 -2.09 -28.08 -3.21
N GLU A 99 -1.37 -28.10 -2.08
CA GLU A 99 0.07 -28.30 -2.02
C GLU A 99 0.81 -27.32 -2.97
N GLU A 100 1.62 -27.84 -3.90
CA GLU A 100 2.32 -27.06 -4.93
C GLU A 100 1.62 -27.11 -6.31
N TYR A 101 0.47 -27.77 -6.40
CA TYR A 101 -0.26 -27.92 -7.65
C TYR A 101 -0.87 -26.59 -8.09
N GLU A 102 -0.72 -26.31 -9.38
CA GLU A 102 -1.28 -25.12 -9.98
C GLU A 102 -2.79 -25.27 -10.21
N GLN A 103 -3.56 -24.22 -9.86
CA GLN A 103 -5.01 -24.23 -9.90
C GLN A 103 -5.57 -22.96 -10.57
N PRO A 104 -6.74 -23.01 -11.24
CA PRO A 104 -7.38 -21.82 -11.80
C PRO A 104 -7.68 -20.77 -10.72
N LEU A 105 -7.30 -19.50 -10.94
CA LEU A 105 -7.42 -18.43 -9.95
C LEU A 105 -8.86 -18.26 -9.45
N ILE A 106 -9.82 -18.23 -10.38
CA ILE A 106 -11.25 -18.06 -10.06
C ILE A 106 -11.74 -19.16 -9.11
N LYS A 107 -11.37 -20.42 -9.38
CA LYS A 107 -11.77 -21.57 -8.54
C LYS A 107 -11.14 -21.51 -7.14
N VAL A 108 -9.90 -21.05 -7.04
CA VAL A 108 -9.19 -20.94 -5.75
C VAL A 108 -9.81 -19.82 -4.89
N LEU A 109 -10.14 -18.69 -5.51
CA LEU A 109 -10.69 -17.52 -4.83
C LEU A 109 -12.20 -17.58 -4.58
N ASP A 110 -12.87 -18.57 -5.15
CA ASP A 110 -14.29 -18.84 -4.90
C ASP A 110 -14.51 -19.22 -3.41
N PRO A 111 -15.49 -18.61 -2.72
CA PRO A 111 -15.77 -18.87 -1.31
C PRO A 111 -16.44 -20.23 -1.06
N ASP A 112 -17.15 -20.79 -2.04
CA ASP A 112 -17.95 -22.00 -1.90
C ASP A 112 -17.15 -23.26 -2.26
N VAL A 113 -16.40 -23.21 -3.36
CA VAL A 113 -15.59 -24.34 -3.83
C VAL A 113 -14.11 -24.21 -3.50
N GLY A 114 -13.62 -22.99 -3.26
CA GLY A 114 -12.20 -22.66 -3.08
C GLY A 114 -11.80 -22.41 -1.62
N ILE A 115 -10.78 -21.57 -1.44
CA ILE A 115 -10.28 -21.14 -0.12
C ILE A 115 -10.65 -19.68 0.22
N GLY A 116 -11.21 -18.95 -0.75
CA GLY A 116 -11.51 -17.52 -0.66
C GLY A 116 -10.27 -16.63 -0.48
N TYR A 117 -10.47 -15.31 -0.37
CA TYR A 117 -9.40 -14.36 -0.05
C TYR A 117 -9.90 -13.15 0.76
N GLY A 118 -9.05 -12.65 1.65
CA GLY A 118 -9.34 -11.52 2.52
C GLY A 118 -10.35 -11.84 3.64
N LYS A 119 -10.86 -10.80 4.30
CA LYS A 119 -11.95 -10.95 5.28
C LYS A 119 -13.19 -11.42 4.51
N GLN A 120 -13.59 -12.66 4.77
CA GLN A 120 -14.91 -13.13 4.40
C GLN A 120 -15.92 -12.20 5.06
N SER A 121 -16.55 -11.30 4.30
CA SER A 121 -17.98 -11.16 4.50
C SER A 121 -18.51 -12.55 4.19
N GLY A 122 -18.81 -13.35 5.22
CA GLY A 122 -19.46 -14.64 5.00
C GLY A 122 -20.60 -14.43 4.02
N ALA A 123 -20.92 -15.44 3.20
CA ALA A 123 -22.07 -15.34 2.31
C ALA A 123 -23.24 -14.79 3.13
N LYS A 124 -23.77 -13.61 2.73
CA LYS A 124 -24.95 -13.00 3.34
C LYS A 124 -26.10 -13.92 3.04
N THR A 125 -26.26 -14.91 3.91
CA THR A 125 -27.28 -15.92 3.82
C THR A 125 -28.30 -15.57 4.89
N PRO A 126 -29.60 -15.59 4.58
CA PRO A 126 -30.65 -15.25 5.55
C PRO A 126 -30.57 -16.05 6.86
N LEU A 127 -29.96 -17.25 6.82
CA LEU A 127 -29.75 -18.13 7.97
C LEU A 127 -28.63 -17.69 8.93
N VAL A 128 -27.65 -16.91 8.47
CA VAL A 128 -26.46 -16.56 9.24
C VAL A 128 -26.35 -15.04 9.45
N ASP A 129 -27.14 -14.24 8.72
CA ASP A 129 -27.22 -12.78 8.87
C ASP A 129 -27.71 -12.32 10.27
N GLU A 130 -28.50 -13.14 10.98
CA GLU A 130 -28.93 -12.86 12.36
C GLU A 130 -27.94 -13.36 13.43
N LEU A 131 -26.97 -14.20 13.04
CA LEU A 131 -25.91 -14.64 13.93
C LEU A 131 -24.80 -13.60 13.91
N ASN A 132 -24.85 -12.68 14.87
CA ASN A 132 -23.70 -11.85 15.22
C ASN A 132 -22.58 -12.75 15.77
N ILE A 133 -21.84 -13.41 14.87
CA ILE A 133 -20.56 -14.04 15.19
C ILE A 133 -19.59 -12.89 15.44
N ILE A 134 -19.62 -12.34 16.66
CA ILE A 134 -18.58 -11.45 17.14
C ILE A 134 -17.33 -12.32 17.12
N PRO A 135 -16.35 -12.04 16.24
CA PRO A 135 -15.10 -12.79 16.27
C PRO A 135 -14.56 -12.60 17.69
N ASN A 136 -14.21 -13.69 18.37
CA ASN A 136 -13.42 -13.61 19.60
C ASN A 136 -12.05 -13.07 19.21
N TYR A 137 -11.96 -11.76 18.98
CA TYR A 137 -10.72 -11.04 18.98
C TYR A 137 -10.21 -11.18 20.40
N SER A 138 -9.18 -12.01 20.58
CA SER A 138 -8.31 -11.81 21.72
C SER A 138 -7.87 -10.36 21.64
N ASN A 139 -8.30 -9.50 22.58
CA ASN A 139 -7.82 -8.11 22.72
C ASN A 139 -6.31 -8.05 23.07
N GLN A 140 -5.58 -9.13 22.82
CA GLN A 140 -4.14 -9.21 23.01
C GLN A 140 -3.47 -8.52 21.82
N LYS A 141 -2.95 -7.32 22.06
CA LYS A 141 -1.95 -6.71 21.18
C LYS A 141 -0.72 -7.62 21.20
N GLN A 142 -0.47 -8.35 20.11
CA GLN A 142 0.79 -9.07 19.94
C GLN A 142 1.83 -8.10 19.37
N VAL A 143 2.87 -7.81 20.14
CA VAL A 143 3.99 -7.00 19.70
C VAL A 143 5.09 -7.94 19.22
N ASN A 144 5.36 -7.96 17.91
CA ASN A 144 6.53 -8.67 17.39
C ASN A 144 7.78 -7.83 17.68
N LEU A 145 8.66 -8.31 18.57
CA LEU A 145 9.87 -7.60 18.98
C LEU A 145 11.09 -8.11 18.20
N SER A 146 11.30 -7.57 17.00
CA SER A 146 12.52 -7.84 16.23
C SER A 146 13.75 -7.13 16.85
N PRO A 147 14.98 -7.51 16.48
CA PRO A 147 16.20 -6.82 16.95
C PRO A 147 16.20 -5.31 16.66
N GLU A 148 15.72 -4.90 15.48
CA GLU A 148 15.60 -3.49 15.08
C GLU A 148 14.59 -2.75 15.95
N ARG A 149 13.41 -3.35 16.18
CA ARG A 149 12.38 -2.78 17.05
C ARG A 149 12.89 -2.66 18.49
N ALA A 150 13.57 -3.67 19.01
CA ALA A 150 14.15 -3.64 20.35
C ALA A 150 15.19 -2.53 20.50
N PHE A 151 16.02 -2.30 19.47
CA PHE A 151 16.98 -1.20 19.44
C PHE A 151 16.29 0.17 19.50
N LEU A 152 15.30 0.40 18.63
CA LEU A 152 14.52 1.64 18.60
C LEU A 152 13.79 1.88 19.93
N PHE A 153 13.25 0.82 20.54
CA PHE A 153 12.61 0.89 21.85
C PHE A 153 13.57 1.34 22.96
N ARG A 154 14.80 0.79 22.98
CA ARG A 154 15.81 1.22 23.95
C ARG A 154 16.16 2.70 23.77
N LYS A 155 16.32 3.16 22.53
CA LYS A 155 16.57 4.57 22.20
C LYS A 155 15.44 5.48 22.67
N LEU A 156 14.19 5.06 22.44
CA LEU A 156 13.01 5.79 22.90
C LEU A 156 13.00 5.94 24.42
N ILE A 157 13.20 4.85 25.17
CA ILE A 157 13.24 4.88 26.64
C ILE A 157 14.36 5.81 27.15
N GLN A 158 15.56 5.74 26.56
CA GLN A 158 16.68 6.62 26.93
C GLN A 158 16.36 8.09 26.68
N ALA A 159 15.70 8.41 25.55
CA ALA A 159 15.28 9.77 25.25
C ALA A 159 14.23 10.28 26.23
N THR A 160 13.25 9.43 26.58
CA THR A 160 12.24 9.77 27.60
C THR A 160 12.88 10.02 28.97
N GLN A 161 13.83 9.18 29.39
CA GLN A 161 14.53 9.33 30.68
C GLN A 161 15.39 10.60 30.76
N SER A 162 16.02 10.98 29.65
CA SER A 162 16.86 12.17 29.56
C SER A 162 16.09 13.45 29.20
N GLY A 163 14.79 13.32 28.89
CA GLY A 163 13.95 14.44 28.46
C GLY A 163 14.34 15.03 27.10
N THR A 164 15.08 14.29 26.27
CA THR A 164 15.49 14.77 24.94
C THR A 164 14.34 14.70 23.94
N LYS A 165 14.25 15.72 23.08
CA LYS A 165 13.22 15.80 22.02
C LYS A 165 13.68 15.22 20.68
N THR A 166 14.95 14.84 20.59
CA THR A 166 15.57 14.30 19.37
C THR A 166 16.44 13.10 19.70
N ILE A 167 16.31 12.04 18.90
CA ILE A 167 17.17 10.87 18.87
C ILE A 167 17.96 10.95 17.56
N ALA A 168 19.28 11.07 17.66
CA ALA A 168 20.18 10.97 16.51
C ALA A 168 20.79 9.57 16.45
N LEU A 169 20.62 8.89 15.32
CA LEU A 169 21.23 7.60 15.03
C LEU A 169 22.59 7.81 14.35
N THR A 170 23.58 7.01 14.74
CA THR A 170 24.93 7.04 14.12
C THR A 170 25.10 5.94 13.08
N ASP A 171 26.15 6.05 12.26
CA ASP A 171 26.51 5.04 11.28
C ASP A 171 26.84 3.69 11.95
N GLU A 172 27.55 3.69 13.07
CA GLU A 172 27.87 2.46 13.82
C GLU A 172 26.60 1.73 14.28
N GLU A 173 25.59 2.50 14.70
CA GLU A 173 24.32 1.95 15.17
C GLU A 173 23.45 1.42 14.04
N ILE A 174 23.43 2.08 12.88
CA ILE A 174 22.70 1.57 11.71
C ILE A 174 23.40 0.35 11.12
N ASN A 175 24.73 0.34 11.10
CA ASN A 175 25.53 -0.73 10.49
C ASN A 175 25.56 -2.03 11.28
N GLN A 176 24.97 -2.08 12.48
CA GLN A 176 24.72 -3.35 13.17
C GLN A 176 23.61 -4.19 12.52
N PHE A 177 22.82 -3.60 11.62
CA PHE A 177 21.74 -4.27 10.90
C PHE A 177 22.07 -4.44 9.42
N ASP A 178 21.69 -5.60 8.88
CA ASP A 178 21.88 -5.94 7.48
C ASP A 178 20.85 -5.22 6.59
N GLU A 179 21.33 -4.78 5.43
CA GLU A 179 20.47 -4.28 4.37
C GLU A 179 19.72 -5.45 3.71
N LYS A 180 18.41 -5.29 3.57
CA LYS A 180 17.48 -6.33 3.16
C LYS A 180 17.05 -6.04 1.72
N GLU A 181 17.74 -6.68 0.78
CA GLU A 181 17.52 -6.47 -0.66
C GLU A 181 16.06 -6.68 -1.10
N ARG A 182 15.36 -7.65 -0.49
CA ARG A 182 13.94 -7.93 -0.79
C ARG A 182 12.98 -6.78 -0.45
N LEU A 183 13.39 -5.86 0.42
CA LEU A 183 12.55 -4.71 0.79
C LEU A 183 12.57 -3.61 -0.27
N TYR A 184 13.52 -3.62 -1.21
CA TYR A 184 13.50 -2.71 -2.35
C TYR A 184 12.54 -3.21 -3.42
N PRO A 185 11.49 -2.45 -3.75
CA PRO A 185 10.65 -2.77 -4.90
C PRO A 185 11.41 -2.65 -6.22
N ASP A 186 10.83 -3.15 -7.30
CA ASP A 186 11.43 -3.05 -8.64
C ASP A 186 11.65 -1.60 -9.06
N SER A 187 10.64 -0.77 -8.86
CA SER A 187 10.76 0.69 -8.86
C SER A 187 9.92 1.29 -7.73
N PHE A 188 10.30 2.46 -7.25
CA PHE A 188 9.65 3.09 -6.12
C PHE A 188 9.81 4.62 -6.13
N SER A 189 8.88 5.28 -5.47
CA SER A 189 8.88 6.74 -5.25
C SER A 189 9.38 7.05 -3.85
N VAL A 190 10.35 7.95 -3.74
CA VAL A 190 10.87 8.46 -2.46
C VAL A 190 10.23 9.82 -2.19
N PHE A 191 9.50 9.93 -1.09
CA PHE A 191 8.81 11.14 -0.64
C PHE A 191 9.65 11.83 0.43
N PHE A 192 9.92 13.11 0.22
CA PHE A 192 10.68 13.90 1.19
C PHE A 192 10.33 15.38 1.12
N ASN A 193 10.57 16.07 2.22
CA ASN A 193 10.50 17.51 2.29
C ASN A 193 11.91 18.10 2.40
N MET A 194 12.11 19.30 1.87
CA MET A 194 13.32 20.09 2.05
C MET A 194 12.98 21.41 2.72
N PHE A 195 13.72 21.74 3.78
CA PHE A 195 13.50 22.94 4.58
C PHE A 195 14.83 23.44 5.14
N HIS A 196 14.82 24.68 5.63
CA HIS A 196 15.96 25.23 6.35
C HIS A 196 15.70 25.16 7.86
N GLU A 197 16.73 24.81 8.62
CA GLU A 197 16.75 24.89 10.08
C GLU A 197 18.11 25.47 10.49
N ASN A 198 18.11 26.61 11.19
CA ASN A 198 19.34 27.33 11.57
C ASN A 198 20.23 27.69 10.36
N ASN A 199 19.63 28.13 9.24
CA ASN A 199 20.29 28.43 7.97
C ASN A 199 20.97 27.22 7.29
N GLU A 200 20.68 25.99 7.71
CA GLU A 200 21.15 24.77 7.05
C GLU A 200 20.00 24.05 6.34
N GLU A 201 20.25 23.57 5.12
CA GLU A 201 19.32 22.72 4.38
C GLU A 201 19.24 21.32 5.02
N LYS A 202 18.02 20.91 5.41
CA LYS A 202 17.71 19.61 5.99
C LYS A 202 16.67 18.87 5.14
N ILE A 203 16.67 17.55 5.28
CA ILE A 203 15.74 16.67 4.57
C ILE A 203 14.88 15.95 5.61
N ALA A 204 13.56 15.93 5.42
CA ALA A 204 12.69 15.00 6.11
C ALA A 204 12.25 13.92 5.13
N LEU A 205 12.67 12.69 5.35
CA LEU A 205 12.31 11.54 4.54
C LEU A 205 11.00 10.96 5.08
N SER A 206 9.93 11.09 4.30
CA SER A 206 8.59 10.66 4.71
C SER A 206 8.45 9.15 4.61
N TYR A 207 8.57 8.61 3.39
CA TYR A 207 8.50 7.18 3.10
C TYR A 207 8.95 6.88 1.67
N VAL A 208 9.16 5.61 1.40
CA VAL A 208 9.37 5.02 0.08
C VAL A 208 8.14 4.22 -0.29
N SER A 209 7.49 4.57 -1.39
CA SER A 209 6.30 3.88 -1.89
C SER A 209 6.63 3.00 -3.08
N GLY A 210 6.29 1.73 -2.96
CA GLY A 210 6.32 0.76 -4.04
C GLY A 210 4.91 0.27 -4.38
N PRO A 211 4.80 -0.79 -5.20
CA PRO A 211 5.91 -1.55 -5.78
C PRO A 211 6.31 -1.09 -7.20
N SER A 212 5.69 -0.01 -7.66
CA SER A 212 6.01 0.73 -8.89
C SER A 212 5.99 2.22 -8.59
N ALA A 213 6.99 2.96 -9.07
CA ALA A 213 7.05 4.41 -8.98
C ALA A 213 5.92 5.10 -9.78
N ASN A 214 5.34 4.42 -10.76
CA ASN A 214 4.22 4.93 -11.54
C ASN A 214 2.90 4.99 -10.77
N GLY A 215 2.80 4.27 -9.64
CA GLY A 215 1.57 4.22 -8.84
C GLY A 215 1.04 5.60 -8.45
N LEU A 216 1.93 6.57 -8.19
CA LEU A 216 1.50 7.94 -7.88
C LEU A 216 1.60 8.89 -9.08
N ILE A 217 2.75 8.93 -9.77
CA ILE A 217 2.99 9.99 -10.77
C ILE A 217 2.21 9.78 -12.06
N GLY A 218 1.68 8.58 -12.30
CA GLY A 218 0.97 8.22 -13.53
C GLY A 218 -0.24 9.12 -13.83
N ARG A 219 -0.94 9.60 -12.79
CA ARG A 219 -2.07 10.53 -12.96
C ARG A 219 -1.67 11.87 -13.53
N PHE A 220 -0.44 12.31 -13.32
CA PHE A 220 0.04 13.63 -13.76
C PHE A 220 0.67 13.62 -15.16
N GLY A 221 0.76 12.46 -15.81
CA GLY A 221 1.34 12.34 -17.15
C GLY A 221 0.64 13.19 -18.21
N HIS A 222 -0.65 13.53 -18.02
CA HIS A 222 -1.39 14.40 -18.94
C HIS A 222 -1.03 15.90 -18.81
N LEU A 223 -0.43 16.31 -17.69
CA LEU A 223 -0.08 17.71 -17.45
C LEU A 223 1.26 18.10 -18.10
N ASN A 224 2.16 17.13 -18.30
CA ASN A 224 3.51 17.42 -18.78
C ASN A 224 4.15 16.21 -19.47
N GLU A 225 4.68 16.41 -20.67
CA GLU A 225 5.35 15.36 -21.45
C GLU A 225 6.56 14.76 -20.75
N ASN A 226 7.32 15.52 -19.95
CA ASN A 226 8.46 14.96 -19.21
C ASN A 226 8.00 13.99 -18.12
N ILE A 227 6.85 14.24 -17.48
CA ILE A 227 6.25 13.31 -16.51
C ILE A 227 5.80 12.04 -17.24
N MET A 228 5.17 12.19 -18.42
CA MET A 228 4.80 11.03 -19.24
C MET A 228 6.02 10.20 -19.64
N ASN A 229 7.08 10.84 -20.11
CA ASN A 229 8.33 10.18 -20.50
C ASN A 229 8.97 9.45 -19.31
N LEU A 230 8.96 10.06 -18.11
CA LEU A 230 9.41 9.40 -16.90
C LEU A 230 8.56 8.16 -16.57
N CYS A 231 7.23 8.23 -16.74
CA CYS A 231 6.35 7.08 -16.53
C CYS A 231 6.66 5.92 -17.50
N ASN A 232 6.95 6.25 -18.76
CA ASN A 232 7.35 5.26 -19.77
C ASN A 232 8.71 4.64 -19.43
N GLU A 233 9.70 5.46 -19.05
CA GLU A 233 11.03 4.98 -18.62
C GLU A 233 10.91 4.02 -17.43
N ILE A 234 10.10 4.36 -16.42
CA ILE A 234 9.86 3.48 -15.27
C ILE A 234 9.30 2.13 -15.71
N SER A 235 8.33 2.11 -16.63
CA SER A 235 7.75 0.88 -17.16
C SER A 235 8.78 0.03 -17.91
N GLU A 236 9.63 0.66 -18.71
CA GLU A 236 10.73 -0.01 -19.41
C GLU A 236 11.75 -0.63 -18.44
N LYS A 237 12.16 0.11 -17.39
CA LYS A 237 13.09 -0.39 -16.36
C LYS A 237 12.50 -1.56 -15.60
N GLU A 238 11.22 -1.51 -15.26
CA GLU A 238 10.51 -2.62 -14.61
C GLU A 238 10.45 -3.86 -15.51
N ASN A 239 10.14 -3.70 -16.80
CA ASN A 239 10.14 -4.81 -17.76
C ASN A 239 11.55 -5.43 -17.89
N ALA A 240 12.59 -4.60 -17.95
CA ALA A 240 13.98 -5.05 -18.01
C ALA A 240 14.41 -5.86 -16.76
N LEU A 241 13.77 -5.64 -15.61
CA LEU A 241 14.02 -6.42 -14.40
C LEU A 241 13.42 -7.84 -14.45
N HIS A 242 12.49 -8.11 -15.36
CA HIS A 242 11.77 -9.39 -15.45
C HIS A 242 11.58 -9.86 -16.92
N PRO A 243 12.67 -10.15 -17.65
CA PRO A 243 12.59 -10.48 -19.09
C PRO A 243 11.77 -11.74 -19.40
N ASP A 244 11.68 -12.68 -18.46
CA ASP A 244 10.96 -13.95 -18.62
C ASP A 244 9.51 -13.90 -18.09
N LYS A 245 9.04 -12.73 -17.64
CA LYS A 245 7.71 -12.54 -17.04
C LYS A 245 6.94 -11.45 -17.78
N ILE A 246 5.65 -11.36 -17.48
CA ILE A 246 4.78 -10.31 -17.99
C ILE A 246 4.39 -9.42 -16.82
N ILE A 247 4.67 -8.12 -16.93
CA ILE A 247 4.12 -7.13 -16.00
C ILE A 247 2.82 -6.62 -16.62
N ALA A 248 1.69 -6.89 -15.94
CA ALA A 248 0.38 -6.55 -16.47
C ALA A 248 -0.35 -5.54 -15.57
N GLU A 249 -0.94 -4.53 -16.19
CA GLU A 249 -1.67 -3.46 -15.50
C GLU A 249 -3.08 -3.93 -15.11
N ILE A 250 -3.48 -3.78 -13.85
CA ILE A 250 -4.82 -4.15 -13.37
C ILE A 250 -5.81 -3.05 -13.77
N ILE A 251 -6.81 -3.39 -14.59
CA ILE A 251 -7.85 -2.44 -15.02
C ILE A 251 -9.13 -2.72 -14.25
N HIS A 252 -9.44 -1.87 -13.28
CA HIS A 252 -10.64 -1.98 -12.46
C HIS A 252 -11.34 -0.64 -12.34
N LEU A 253 -12.66 -0.64 -12.53
CA LEU A 253 -13.51 0.51 -12.25
C LEU A 253 -14.22 0.27 -10.89
N PRO A 254 -13.73 0.85 -9.78
CA PRO A 254 -14.40 0.78 -8.50
C PRO A 254 -15.78 1.44 -8.57
N GLN A 255 -16.73 0.97 -7.75
CA GLN A 255 -18.03 1.62 -7.61
C GLN A 255 -17.87 3.09 -7.16
N ALA A 256 -18.71 3.96 -7.73
CA ALA A 256 -18.68 5.42 -7.68
C ALA A 256 -17.87 6.02 -6.51
N ARG A 257 -16.82 6.81 -6.84
CA ARG A 257 -16.13 7.86 -6.05
C ARG A 257 -14.63 8.03 -6.39
N THR A 258 -14.07 7.19 -7.26
CA THR A 258 -12.60 7.15 -7.45
C THR A 258 -12.09 7.45 -8.86
N GLY A 259 -12.92 7.91 -9.79
CA GLY A 259 -12.51 8.18 -11.18
C GLY A 259 -11.27 9.08 -11.29
N ASN A 260 -11.13 10.04 -10.36
CA ASN A 260 -10.02 10.98 -10.27
C ASN A 260 -8.66 10.37 -9.96
N ILE A 261 -8.63 9.21 -9.29
CA ILE A 261 -7.38 8.53 -8.93
C ILE A 261 -6.97 7.51 -10.00
N LEU A 262 -7.92 7.05 -10.82
CA LEU A 262 -7.69 5.97 -11.80
C LEU A 262 -7.01 6.44 -13.08
N TYR A 263 -7.07 7.74 -13.38
CA TYR A 263 -6.46 8.30 -14.59
C TYR A 263 -4.96 7.98 -14.59
N ARG A 264 -4.49 7.46 -15.72
CA ARG A 264 -3.09 7.19 -15.99
C ARG A 264 -2.85 7.40 -17.48
N GLY A 265 -1.81 8.15 -17.82
CA GLY A 265 -1.51 8.43 -19.22
C GLY A 265 -0.61 7.40 -19.90
N PHE A 266 0.18 6.66 -19.12
CA PHE A 266 1.07 5.62 -19.64
C PHE A 266 0.32 4.29 -19.80
N GLN A 267 0.86 3.41 -20.65
CA GLN A 267 0.28 2.11 -20.94
C GLN A 267 1.36 1.03 -20.85
N ARG A 268 1.02 -0.13 -20.27
CA ARG A 268 1.88 -1.32 -20.28
C ARG A 268 1.52 -2.23 -21.44
N ASP A 269 2.42 -3.15 -21.78
CA ASP A 269 2.22 -4.09 -22.89
C ASP A 269 1.04 -5.06 -22.67
N TYR A 270 0.66 -5.32 -21.41
CA TYR A 270 -0.44 -6.22 -21.07
C TYR A 270 -1.34 -5.61 -19.99
N GLU A 271 -2.63 -5.93 -20.08
CA GLU A 271 -3.66 -5.49 -19.14
C GLU A 271 -4.46 -6.70 -18.58
N ILE A 272 -4.80 -6.66 -17.30
CA ILE A 272 -5.74 -7.59 -16.64
C ILE A 272 -7.05 -6.84 -16.41
N PRO A 273 -8.00 -6.86 -17.36
CA PRO A 273 -9.29 -6.23 -17.18
C PRO A 273 -10.16 -7.02 -16.18
N TYR A 274 -10.64 -6.33 -15.15
CA TYR A 274 -11.56 -6.88 -14.15
C TYR A 274 -12.59 -5.83 -13.74
N LEU A 275 -13.79 -5.94 -14.29
CA LEU A 275 -14.85 -4.91 -14.16
C LEU A 275 -14.35 -3.52 -14.58
N GLY A 276 -13.60 -3.47 -15.68
CA GLY A 276 -13.11 -2.25 -16.30
C GLY A 276 -12.86 -2.50 -17.78
N SER A 277 -12.74 -1.42 -18.57
CA SER A 277 -12.47 -1.50 -20.00
C SER A 277 -10.99 -1.29 -20.28
N SER A 278 -10.36 -2.30 -20.88
CA SER A 278 -8.98 -2.22 -21.39
C SER A 278 -8.93 -1.33 -22.64
N SER A 279 -7.81 -0.65 -22.82
CA SER A 279 -7.52 0.13 -24.03
C SER A 279 -6.66 -0.64 -25.05
N LEU A 280 -6.17 -1.83 -24.69
CA LEU A 280 -5.40 -2.72 -25.57
C LEU A 280 -6.29 -3.63 -26.41
N ASP A 281 -5.73 -4.20 -27.48
CA ASP A 281 -6.37 -5.29 -28.22
C ASP A 281 -6.45 -6.59 -27.40
N LEU A 282 -7.22 -7.57 -27.88
CA LEU A 282 -7.52 -8.79 -27.15
C LEU A 282 -6.29 -9.69 -26.90
N ASP A 283 -5.27 -9.65 -27.75
CA ASP A 283 -4.08 -10.52 -27.59
C ASP A 283 -3.21 -10.08 -26.41
N HIS A 284 -3.29 -8.80 -26.07
CA HIS A 284 -2.60 -8.15 -24.94
C HIS A 284 -3.45 -8.07 -23.66
N GLN A 285 -4.68 -8.60 -23.69
CA GLN A 285 -5.52 -8.73 -22.50
C GLN A 285 -5.36 -10.12 -21.86
N ILE A 286 -5.13 -10.14 -20.55
CA ILE A 286 -5.05 -11.34 -19.73
C ILE A 286 -6.30 -11.39 -18.85
N LEU A 287 -7.30 -12.11 -19.32
CA LEU A 287 -8.54 -12.32 -18.59
C LEU A 287 -8.30 -13.15 -17.32
N VAL A 288 -9.16 -12.98 -16.31
CA VAL A 288 -9.02 -13.65 -15.01
C VAL A 288 -9.20 -15.17 -15.05
N ASP A 289 -9.85 -15.69 -16.09
CA ASP A 289 -10.03 -17.12 -16.37
C ASP A 289 -8.77 -17.79 -16.96
N ASP A 290 -7.93 -17.01 -17.64
CA ASP A 290 -6.61 -17.43 -18.12
C ASP A 290 -5.56 -17.50 -16.99
N LEU A 291 -5.85 -16.91 -15.83
CA LEU A 291 -4.94 -16.85 -14.70
C LEU A 291 -5.00 -18.11 -13.84
N TYR A 292 -3.82 -18.69 -13.61
CA TYR A 292 -3.60 -19.82 -12.73
C TYR A 292 -2.64 -19.44 -11.60
N VAL A 293 -2.85 -20.01 -10.42
CA VAL A 293 -2.09 -19.70 -9.21
C VAL A 293 -1.48 -20.97 -8.62
N SER A 294 -0.25 -20.85 -8.13
CA SER A 294 0.43 -21.87 -7.32
C SER A 294 1.22 -21.21 -6.19
N VAL A 295 1.54 -21.97 -5.14
CA VAL A 295 2.45 -21.54 -4.08
C VAL A 295 3.65 -22.47 -4.08
N LYS A 296 4.83 -21.92 -4.36
CA LYS A 296 6.10 -22.67 -4.41
C LYS A 296 7.16 -21.92 -3.63
N ASN A 297 7.94 -22.61 -2.79
CA ASN A 297 8.97 -21.98 -1.95
C ASN A 297 8.44 -20.75 -1.17
N ASN A 298 7.24 -20.87 -0.60
CA ASN A 298 6.57 -19.80 0.15
C ASN A 298 6.30 -18.50 -0.66
N ARG A 299 6.23 -18.62 -2.00
CA ARG A 299 5.95 -17.53 -2.94
C ARG A 299 4.73 -17.88 -3.79
N ILE A 300 3.78 -16.96 -3.89
CA ILE A 300 2.64 -17.08 -4.79
C ILE A 300 3.12 -16.75 -6.21
N ILE A 301 2.81 -17.64 -7.15
CA ILE A 301 3.13 -17.51 -8.56
C ILE A 301 1.81 -17.46 -9.32
N LEU A 302 1.60 -16.38 -10.07
CA LEU A 302 0.47 -16.20 -10.98
C LEU A 302 0.97 -16.43 -12.40
N ARG A 303 0.29 -17.28 -13.18
CA ARG A 303 0.71 -17.64 -14.55
C ARG A 303 -0.47 -17.50 -15.50
N SER A 304 -0.22 -16.96 -16.69
CA SER A 304 -1.16 -17.03 -17.80
C SER A 304 -1.07 -18.42 -18.44
N LYS A 305 -2.21 -19.11 -18.58
CA LYS A 305 -2.28 -20.41 -19.24
C LYS A 305 -1.95 -20.28 -20.72
N ARG A 306 -2.55 -19.30 -21.40
CA ARG A 306 -2.37 -18.99 -22.82
C ARG A 306 -0.93 -18.61 -23.16
N LEU A 307 -0.31 -17.74 -22.36
CA LEU A 307 1.03 -17.20 -22.65
C LEU A 307 2.16 -18.03 -22.06
N GLY A 308 1.87 -18.94 -21.12
CA GLY A 308 2.88 -19.80 -20.49
C GLY A 308 3.89 -19.05 -19.61
N LYS A 309 3.63 -17.77 -19.27
CA LYS A 309 4.53 -16.90 -18.51
C LYS A 309 3.95 -16.53 -17.15
N GLU A 310 4.85 -16.30 -16.18
CA GLU A 310 4.49 -15.69 -14.89
C GLU A 310 4.00 -14.25 -15.14
N VAL A 311 2.90 -13.88 -14.49
CA VAL A 311 2.27 -12.56 -14.58
C VAL A 311 2.45 -11.83 -13.25
N ILE A 312 3.07 -10.65 -13.29
CA ILE A 312 3.20 -9.74 -12.16
C ILE A 312 2.12 -8.67 -12.32
N PRO A 313 1.03 -8.71 -11.53
CA PRO A 313 0.02 -7.67 -11.61
C PRO A 313 0.56 -6.37 -11.02
N ARG A 314 0.18 -5.22 -11.60
CA ARG A 314 0.52 -3.87 -11.14
C ARG A 314 -0.70 -2.98 -11.09
N LEU A 315 -0.77 -2.17 -10.05
CA LEU A 315 -1.71 -1.05 -9.97
C LEU A 315 -0.94 0.26 -10.17
N GLY A 316 -0.99 0.79 -11.38
CA GLY A 316 -0.37 2.03 -11.84
C GLY A 316 -1.17 3.28 -11.47
N ASN A 317 -1.89 3.23 -10.35
CA ASN A 317 -2.65 4.35 -9.81
C ASN A 317 -2.68 4.29 -8.28
N ALA A 318 -3.07 5.40 -7.64
CA ALA A 318 -3.02 5.54 -6.18
C ALA A 318 -4.29 5.04 -5.48
N HIS A 319 -5.04 4.11 -6.08
CA HIS A 319 -6.29 3.62 -5.50
C HIS A 319 -6.02 2.78 -4.24
N ASN A 320 -6.64 3.16 -3.13
CA ASN A 320 -6.62 2.39 -1.89
C ASN A 320 -7.65 1.24 -1.95
N PHE A 321 -7.21 0.07 -2.37
CA PHE A 321 -8.03 -1.15 -2.52
C PHE A 321 -8.29 -1.90 -1.21
N SER A 322 -7.85 -1.40 -0.05
CA SER A 322 -7.94 -2.13 1.22
C SER A 322 -9.36 -2.25 1.80
N ALA A 323 -10.28 -1.36 1.41
CA ALA A 323 -11.65 -1.34 1.90
C ALA A 323 -12.63 -1.87 0.85
N ASN A 324 -13.39 -2.92 1.18
CA ASN A 324 -14.53 -3.43 0.39
C ASN A 324 -14.22 -3.79 -1.08
N ALA A 325 -12.96 -4.09 -1.42
CA ALA A 325 -12.59 -4.59 -2.73
C ALA A 325 -13.10 -6.03 -2.96
N LEU A 326 -13.50 -6.32 -4.20
CA LEU A 326 -13.87 -7.68 -4.62
C LEU A 326 -12.67 -8.63 -4.45
N PRO A 327 -12.88 -9.91 -4.07
CA PRO A 327 -11.79 -10.82 -3.71
C PRO A 327 -10.68 -10.97 -4.75
N ILE A 328 -11.04 -11.11 -6.04
CA ILE A 328 -10.07 -11.22 -7.14
C ILE A 328 -9.26 -9.93 -7.29
N TYR A 329 -9.92 -8.77 -7.31
CA TYR A 329 -9.23 -7.48 -7.39
C TYR A 329 -8.31 -7.25 -6.20
N HIS A 330 -8.80 -7.50 -4.98
CA HIS A 330 -8.00 -7.39 -3.76
C HIS A 330 -6.79 -8.32 -3.80
N PHE A 331 -6.95 -9.58 -4.23
CA PHE A 331 -5.85 -10.52 -4.38
C PHE A 331 -4.78 -10.03 -5.34
N LEU A 332 -5.16 -9.57 -6.55
CA LEU A 332 -4.21 -9.04 -7.53
C LEU A 332 -3.46 -7.81 -7.00
N CYS A 333 -4.18 -6.91 -6.32
CA CYS A 333 -3.60 -5.71 -5.72
C CYS A 333 -2.75 -5.98 -4.46
N ASP A 334 -3.00 -7.06 -3.73
CA ASP A 334 -2.09 -7.50 -2.67
C ASP A 334 -0.86 -8.20 -3.26
N LEU A 335 -1.03 -9.02 -4.29
CA LEU A 335 0.04 -9.82 -4.89
C LEU A 335 1.19 -8.95 -5.44
N GLN A 336 0.91 -7.77 -6.00
CA GLN A 336 1.96 -6.82 -6.41
C GLN A 336 2.92 -6.43 -5.27
N ASN A 337 2.46 -6.52 -4.01
CA ASN A 337 3.16 -6.16 -2.79
C ASN A 337 3.77 -7.36 -2.05
N GLN A 338 3.73 -8.57 -2.63
CA GLN A 338 4.20 -9.80 -1.98
C GLN A 338 5.65 -9.70 -1.50
N GLU A 339 6.52 -9.07 -2.30
CA GLU A 339 7.94 -8.92 -1.96
C GLU A 339 8.16 -7.67 -1.09
N SER A 340 7.67 -6.51 -1.55
CA SER A 340 7.71 -5.25 -0.81
C SER A 340 6.68 -4.26 -1.36
N SER A 341 6.01 -3.53 -0.47
CA SER A 341 5.16 -2.38 -0.79
C SER A 341 5.88 -1.04 -0.64
N GLY A 342 7.16 -1.05 -0.23
CA GLY A 342 7.89 0.16 0.14
C GLY A 342 8.54 0.08 1.51
N ILE A 343 9.16 1.18 1.90
CA ILE A 343 9.98 1.29 3.12
C ILE A 343 9.57 2.57 3.85
N GLY A 344 9.27 2.47 5.14
CA GLY A 344 8.87 3.60 5.95
C GLY A 344 9.27 3.41 7.40
N PHE A 345 9.32 4.51 8.14
CA PHE A 345 9.56 4.45 9.58
C PHE A 345 8.23 4.37 10.34
N SER A 346 8.19 3.52 11.37
CA SER A 346 7.14 3.54 12.39
C SER A 346 7.72 3.08 13.72
N TRP A 347 7.21 3.64 14.82
CA TRP A 347 7.46 3.15 16.18
C TRP A 347 6.69 1.85 16.50
N SER A 348 6.15 1.19 15.47
CA SER A 348 5.40 -0.08 15.52
C SER A 348 4.08 0.03 16.29
N ASP A 349 3.60 -1.10 16.83
CA ASP A 349 2.25 -1.27 17.37
C ASP A 349 2.00 -0.49 18.67
N LEU A 350 3.06 0.12 19.19
CA LEU A 350 3.10 0.88 20.43
C LEU A 350 3.22 2.39 20.20
N GLN A 351 3.31 2.85 18.94
CA GLN A 351 3.41 4.26 18.60
C GLN A 351 2.34 5.12 19.27
N ASN A 352 1.12 4.58 19.39
CA ASN A 352 -0.03 5.31 19.94
C ASN A 352 -0.15 5.19 21.48
N ASP A 353 0.70 4.37 22.12
CA ASP A 353 0.67 4.14 23.56
C ASP A 353 1.60 5.11 24.35
N PHE A 354 2.41 5.92 23.65
CA PHE A 354 3.26 6.95 24.25
C PHE A 354 2.63 8.34 24.14
N ASP A 355 2.78 9.18 25.16
CA ASP A 355 2.33 10.58 25.13
C ASP A 355 3.14 11.46 24.16
N PHE A 356 4.42 11.14 24.00
CA PHE A 356 5.36 11.86 23.16
C PHE A 356 6.38 10.91 22.54
N LEU A 357 6.67 11.13 21.27
CA LEU A 357 7.70 10.44 20.50
C LEU A 357 8.71 11.49 20.00
N PRO A 358 9.99 11.37 20.34
CA PRO A 358 11.04 12.26 19.88
C PRO A 358 11.18 12.27 18.35
N ARG A 359 11.72 13.37 17.82
CA ARG A 359 12.23 13.43 16.44
C ARG A 359 13.30 12.35 16.29
N LEU A 360 13.22 11.54 15.25
CA LEU A 360 14.27 10.58 14.90
C LEU A 360 15.04 11.10 13.70
N SER A 361 16.35 11.24 13.84
CA SER A 361 17.25 11.62 12.76
C SER A 361 18.35 10.59 12.53
N TYR A 362 18.81 10.52 11.29
CA TYR A 362 20.02 9.82 10.89
C TYR A 362 20.86 10.78 10.05
N ASN A 363 22.02 11.19 10.58
CA ASN A 363 22.79 12.32 10.04
C ASN A 363 21.90 13.58 9.87
N ASP A 364 21.87 14.19 8.69
CA ASP A 364 21.06 15.37 8.36
C ASP A 364 19.61 15.06 7.95
N ILE A 365 19.16 13.81 8.11
CA ILE A 365 17.87 13.35 7.61
C ILE A 365 16.94 13.06 8.78
N ILE A 366 15.79 13.72 8.81
CA ILE A 366 14.70 13.38 9.72
C ILE A 366 13.99 12.16 9.14
N LEU A 367 13.98 11.06 9.89
CA LEU A 367 13.26 9.83 9.57
C LEU A 367 11.85 9.80 10.21
N SER A 368 11.67 10.52 11.32
CA SER A 368 10.37 10.70 11.97
C SER A 368 10.31 12.06 12.64
N ARG A 369 9.23 12.79 12.40
CA ARG A 369 8.88 14.02 13.10
C ARG A 369 8.58 13.73 14.58
N ALA A 370 8.97 14.64 15.46
CA ALA A 370 8.50 14.63 16.85
C ALA A 370 6.97 14.65 16.87
N THR A 371 6.37 13.75 17.66
CA THR A 371 4.93 13.50 17.67
C THR A 371 4.39 13.54 19.10
N TRP A 372 3.31 14.28 19.32
CA TRP A 372 2.56 14.31 20.57
C TRP A 372 1.23 13.61 20.34
N ASN A 373 0.98 12.55 21.11
CA ASN A 373 -0.27 11.82 21.06
C ASN A 373 -1.21 12.36 22.13
N LEU A 374 -2.42 12.70 21.73
CA LEU A 374 -3.48 13.20 22.59
C LEU A 374 -4.46 12.06 22.85
N SER A 375 -4.56 11.65 24.10
CA SER A 375 -5.52 10.63 24.52
C SER A 375 -6.93 11.18 24.62
N GLU A 376 -7.92 10.31 24.72
CA GLU A 376 -9.32 10.70 24.96
C GLU A 376 -9.47 11.57 26.23
N LYS A 377 -8.63 11.32 27.24
CA LYS A 377 -8.59 12.13 28.47
C LYS A 377 -8.14 13.56 28.18
N ASP A 378 -7.08 13.73 27.41
CA ASP A 378 -6.55 15.04 27.03
C ASP A 378 -7.59 15.82 26.20
N ILE A 379 -8.24 15.12 25.26
CA ILE A 379 -9.29 15.70 24.41
C ILE A 379 -10.50 16.17 25.22
N LYS A 380 -10.98 15.35 26.17
CA LYS A 380 -12.09 15.73 27.05
C LYS A 380 -11.75 16.90 27.96
N PHE A 381 -10.50 17.00 28.41
CA PHE A 381 -10.04 18.13 29.20
C PHE A 381 -10.15 19.45 28.41
N ILE A 382 -9.75 19.45 27.13
CA ILE A 382 -9.81 20.65 26.28
C ILE A 382 -11.26 20.98 25.87
N THR A 383 -12.04 19.97 25.49
CA THR A 383 -13.39 20.13 24.93
C THR A 383 -14.49 20.36 25.98
N GLY A 384 -14.27 19.97 27.24
CA GLY A 384 -15.22 20.13 28.34
C GLY A 384 -15.30 21.54 28.93
N LEU A 385 -14.54 22.49 28.41
CA LEU A 385 -14.42 23.84 28.95
C LEU A 385 -15.41 24.81 28.29
N LYS A 386 -15.84 25.83 29.04
CA LYS A 386 -16.73 26.88 28.52
C LYS A 386 -16.01 27.71 27.45
N GLU A 387 -16.76 28.16 26.43
CA GLU A 387 -16.23 28.88 25.26
C GLU A 387 -15.36 30.10 25.61
N GLU A 388 -15.70 30.80 26.70
CA GLU A 388 -15.00 32.01 27.17
C GLU A 388 -13.52 31.78 27.51
N ASN A 389 -13.13 30.55 27.87
CA ASN A 389 -11.76 30.21 28.33
C ASN A 389 -11.01 29.25 27.40
N VAL A 390 -11.55 28.93 26.22
CA VAL A 390 -10.98 27.89 25.34
C VAL A 390 -9.55 28.22 24.90
N ILE A 391 -9.27 29.48 24.54
CA ILE A 391 -7.94 29.89 24.04
C ILE A 391 -6.88 29.72 25.13
N GLU A 392 -7.13 30.25 26.33
CA GLU A 392 -6.18 30.18 27.44
C GLU A 392 -5.93 28.73 27.86
N SER A 393 -6.95 27.89 27.81
CA SER A 393 -6.88 26.49 28.19
C SER A 393 -6.10 25.65 27.17
N VAL A 394 -6.33 25.89 25.88
CA VAL A 394 -5.52 25.29 24.79
C VAL A 394 -4.05 25.68 24.95
N ARG A 395 -3.75 26.96 25.23
CA ARG A 395 -2.39 27.43 25.49
C ARG A 395 -1.79 26.85 26.78
N ALA A 396 -2.60 26.66 27.82
CA ALA A 396 -2.15 26.03 29.05
C ALA A 396 -1.76 24.56 28.80
N PHE A 397 -2.61 23.81 28.08
CA PHE A 397 -2.32 22.44 27.66
C PHE A 397 -1.05 22.36 26.79
N GLN A 398 -0.92 23.27 25.80
CA GLN A 398 0.26 23.34 24.94
C GLN A 398 1.55 23.54 25.74
N ARG A 399 1.55 24.47 26.73
CA ARG A 399 2.70 24.69 27.61
C ARG A 399 3.00 23.51 28.51
N GLU A 400 1.96 22.90 29.11
CA GLU A 400 2.10 21.73 29.99
C GLU A 400 2.75 20.55 29.25
N ARG A 401 2.30 20.27 28.02
CA ARG A 401 2.83 19.18 27.18
C ARG A 401 4.08 19.58 26.39
N GLN A 402 4.58 20.80 26.58
CA GLN A 402 5.73 21.37 25.87
C GLN A 402 5.65 21.25 24.34
N ILE A 403 4.45 21.43 23.80
CA ILE A 403 4.17 21.39 22.36
C ILE A 403 4.64 22.71 21.74
N PRO A 404 5.31 22.73 20.57
CA PRO A 404 5.71 23.97 19.91
C PRO A 404 4.52 24.87 19.53
N ASP A 405 4.79 26.16 19.31
CA ASP A 405 3.76 27.13 18.93
C ASP A 405 3.07 26.79 17.60
N VAL A 406 3.79 26.16 16.67
CA VAL A 406 3.27 25.72 15.38
C VAL A 406 3.51 24.22 15.21
N VAL A 407 2.42 23.48 14.95
CA VAL A 407 2.42 22.03 14.75
C VAL A 407 1.44 21.65 13.63
N ALA A 408 1.57 20.45 13.10
CA ALA A 408 0.57 19.86 12.23
C ALA A 408 -0.36 18.95 13.06
N PHE A 409 -1.66 19.18 12.95
CA PHE A 409 -2.70 18.22 13.35
C PHE A 409 -2.82 17.17 12.25
N VAL A 410 -2.63 15.89 12.58
CA VAL A 410 -2.55 14.81 11.59
C VAL A 410 -3.67 13.79 11.79
N GLN A 411 -4.43 13.52 10.72
CA GLN A 411 -5.48 12.51 10.68
C GLN A 411 -5.43 11.74 9.36
N GLY A 412 -4.87 10.53 9.40
CA GLY A 412 -4.55 9.78 8.19
C GLY A 412 -3.58 10.57 7.31
N ASP A 413 -3.98 10.81 6.05
CA ASP A 413 -3.18 11.52 5.05
C ASP A 413 -3.42 13.05 5.09
N ASN A 414 -4.32 13.53 5.96
CA ASN A 414 -4.63 14.94 6.09
C ASN A 414 -3.79 15.60 7.20
N GLU A 415 -3.15 16.72 6.87
CA GLU A 415 -2.45 17.57 7.83
C GLU A 415 -3.04 18.99 7.83
N VAL A 416 -3.28 19.55 9.02
CA VAL A 416 -3.72 20.94 9.22
C VAL A 416 -2.74 21.66 10.12
N VAL A 417 -2.21 22.79 9.68
CA VAL A 417 -1.29 23.59 10.51
C VAL A 417 -2.06 24.33 11.60
N VAL A 418 -1.65 24.12 12.85
CA VAL A 418 -2.17 24.79 14.03
C VAL A 418 -1.11 25.73 14.57
N ASN A 419 -1.47 26.99 14.76
CA ASN A 419 -0.62 28.02 15.36
C ASN A 419 -1.23 28.49 16.68
N PHE A 420 -0.70 28.03 17.80
CA PHE A 420 -1.19 28.34 19.14
C PHE A 420 -0.99 29.81 19.56
N THR A 421 -0.21 30.60 18.81
CA THR A 421 -0.13 32.06 19.01
C THR A 421 -1.33 32.79 18.40
N ASN A 422 -2.08 32.16 17.51
CA ASN A 422 -3.28 32.72 16.88
C ASN A 422 -4.57 32.25 17.59
N ASP A 423 -5.38 33.21 18.04
CA ASP A 423 -6.62 32.93 18.80
C ASP A 423 -7.66 32.14 18.00
N LEU A 424 -7.83 32.44 16.71
CA LEU A 424 -8.74 31.72 15.82
C LEU A 424 -8.27 30.27 15.64
N SER A 425 -6.96 30.07 15.44
CA SER A 425 -6.38 28.73 15.31
C SER A 425 -6.59 27.90 16.59
N CYS A 426 -6.47 28.49 17.78
CA CYS A 426 -6.80 27.81 19.04
C CYS A 426 -8.27 27.38 19.12
N LYS A 427 -9.20 28.24 18.68
CA LYS A 427 -10.64 27.90 18.64
C LYS A 427 -10.93 26.78 17.64
N VAL A 428 -10.37 26.86 16.43
CA VAL A 428 -10.51 25.83 15.40
C VAL A 428 -9.93 24.50 15.88
N PHE A 429 -8.75 24.52 16.52
CA PHE A 429 -8.16 23.33 17.14
C PHE A 429 -9.12 22.67 18.13
N ALA A 430 -9.69 23.42 19.07
CA ALA A 430 -10.65 22.87 20.03
C ALA A 430 -11.92 22.30 19.38
N LEU A 431 -12.38 22.89 18.25
CA LEU A 431 -13.49 22.35 17.47
C LEU A 431 -13.13 21.05 16.75
N MET A 432 -11.93 20.96 16.15
CA MET A 432 -11.44 19.75 15.47
C MET A 432 -11.29 18.57 16.43
N LEU A 433 -11.11 18.81 17.74
CA LEU A 433 -11.05 17.75 18.75
C LEU A 433 -12.43 17.15 19.10
N LYS A 434 -13.55 17.79 18.72
CA LYS A 434 -14.89 17.30 19.09
C LYS A 434 -15.22 16.01 18.35
N GLY A 435 -15.55 14.96 19.11
CA GLY A 435 -15.89 13.64 18.57
C GLY A 435 -14.69 12.72 18.38
N GLU A 436 -13.47 13.26 18.46
CA GLU A 436 -12.24 12.50 18.36
C GLU A 436 -11.91 11.80 19.69
N ARG A 437 -11.28 10.62 19.60
CA ARG A 437 -10.80 9.85 20.76
C ARG A 437 -9.29 9.80 20.88
N PHE A 438 -8.60 10.09 19.79
CA PHE A 438 -7.15 10.07 19.71
C PHE A 438 -6.71 10.95 18.55
N ILE A 439 -5.71 11.80 18.78
CA ILE A 439 -5.14 12.68 17.76
C ILE A 439 -3.63 12.69 17.88
N GLN A 440 -2.94 12.84 16.75
CA GLN A 440 -1.50 13.08 16.71
C GLN A 440 -1.23 14.52 16.26
N LEU A 441 -0.39 15.21 17.03
CA LEU A 441 0.23 16.45 16.62
C LEU A 441 1.68 16.16 16.24
N LYS A 442 2.14 16.61 15.07
CA LYS A 442 3.53 16.47 14.64
C LYS A 442 4.20 17.83 14.56
N GLU A 443 5.50 17.88 14.85
CA GLU A 443 6.26 19.13 14.74
C GLU A 443 6.16 19.71 13.32
N PHE A 444 6.00 21.02 13.18
CA PHE A 444 5.97 21.67 11.88
C PHE A 444 7.38 22.06 11.44
N LEU A 445 7.79 21.65 10.22
CA LEU A 445 9.16 21.77 9.74
C LEU A 445 9.42 23.06 8.93
N PHE A 446 8.40 23.67 8.34
CA PHE A 446 8.55 24.80 7.42
C PHE A 446 8.40 26.15 8.15
N LYS A 447 9.22 26.37 9.19
CA LYS A 447 9.18 27.60 9.99
C LYS A 447 9.94 28.76 9.34
N ASP A 448 11.04 28.43 8.67
CA ASP A 448 11.86 29.35 7.90
C ASP A 448 11.53 29.23 6.40
N ASP A 449 11.99 30.20 5.61
CA ASP A 449 11.91 30.12 4.15
C ASP A 449 12.55 28.81 3.66
N THR A 450 11.92 28.19 2.68
CA THR A 450 12.29 26.85 2.19
C THR A 450 13.05 26.97 0.86
N VAL A 451 13.47 25.81 0.31
CA VAL A 451 13.99 25.75 -1.06
C VAL A 451 12.95 26.14 -2.13
N THR A 452 11.67 26.16 -1.74
CA THR A 452 10.55 26.65 -2.54
C THR A 452 10.05 28.01 -2.03
N GLU A 453 10.94 28.83 -1.47
CA GLU A 453 10.61 30.13 -0.87
C GLU A 453 9.55 29.94 0.24
N ASN A 454 8.43 30.64 0.16
CA ASN A 454 7.41 30.71 1.22
C ASN A 454 6.39 29.56 1.18
N TYR A 455 6.66 28.50 0.40
CA TYR A 455 5.75 27.36 0.23
C TYR A 455 6.24 26.14 0.99
N CYS A 456 5.33 25.42 1.64
CA CYS A 456 5.58 24.03 2.02
C CYS A 456 5.78 23.20 0.75
N ASN A 457 6.67 22.22 0.79
CA ASN A 457 6.99 21.38 -0.36
C ASN A 457 6.98 19.91 -0.02
N GLU A 458 6.67 19.09 -1.01
CA GLU A 458 6.94 17.67 -1.03
C GLU A 458 7.58 17.34 -2.37
N PHE A 459 8.71 16.66 -2.32
CA PHE A 459 9.43 16.20 -3.49
C PHE A 459 9.24 14.70 -3.62
N ILE A 460 9.05 14.27 -4.87
CA ILE A 460 8.94 12.86 -5.24
C ILE A 460 10.07 12.55 -6.21
N VAL A 461 10.94 11.63 -5.84
CA VAL A 461 11.99 11.11 -6.73
C VAL A 461 11.75 9.64 -6.98
N SER A 462 11.72 9.26 -8.26
CA SER A 462 11.62 7.86 -8.68
C SER A 462 13.00 7.21 -8.68
N ALA A 463 13.07 5.99 -8.17
CA ALA A 463 14.24 5.13 -8.23
C ALA A 463 13.84 3.71 -8.65
N TYR A 464 14.81 2.94 -9.14
CA TYR A 464 14.61 1.58 -9.58
C TYR A 464 15.79 0.71 -9.19
N ARG A 465 15.54 -0.59 -9.10
CA ARG A 465 16.57 -1.58 -8.82
C ARG A 465 17.45 -1.78 -10.05
N ASN A 466 18.77 -1.87 -9.86
CA ASN A 466 19.69 -2.12 -10.97
C ASN A 466 19.54 -3.56 -11.49
N ALA A 467 19.25 -3.71 -12.79
CA ALA A 467 19.06 -5.01 -13.44
C ALA A 467 20.33 -5.88 -13.48
N GLU A 468 21.53 -5.27 -13.44
CA GLU A 468 22.80 -5.99 -13.51
C GLU A 468 23.05 -6.91 -12.30
N LEU A 469 22.55 -6.54 -11.11
CA LEU A 469 22.69 -7.35 -9.88
C LEU A 469 21.82 -8.62 -9.87
N LYS A 470 20.76 -8.70 -10.70
CA LYS A 470 19.97 -9.92 -10.85
C LYS A 470 20.73 -11.01 -11.61
N LYS A 471 21.67 -10.67 -12.52
CA LYS A 471 22.42 -11.68 -13.27
C LYS A 471 23.32 -12.55 -12.37
N GLU A 472 23.86 -12.00 -11.29
CA GLU A 472 24.71 -12.76 -10.35
C GLU A 472 23.92 -13.62 -9.36
N SER A 473 22.73 -13.17 -8.91
CA SER A 473 21.90 -13.92 -7.96
C SER A 473 21.00 -14.98 -8.61
N ASN A 474 20.53 -14.76 -9.84
CA ASN A 474 19.70 -15.73 -10.56
C ASN A 474 20.49 -16.86 -11.23
N ASN A 475 21.81 -16.76 -11.40
CA ASN A 475 22.59 -17.83 -12.04
C ASN A 475 22.60 -19.14 -11.24
N LYS A 476 22.30 -19.15 -9.93
CA LYS A 476 22.18 -20.40 -9.16
C LYS A 476 20.77 -21.00 -9.12
N HIS A 477 19.71 -20.20 -9.27
CA HIS A 477 18.33 -20.72 -9.26
C HIS A 477 17.78 -21.01 -10.66
N THR A 478 18.23 -20.27 -11.69
CA THR A 478 17.74 -20.45 -13.06
C THR A 478 18.37 -21.66 -13.75
N GLU A 479 19.60 -22.05 -13.38
CA GLU A 479 20.23 -23.28 -13.90
C GLU A 479 19.55 -24.56 -13.40
N VAL A 480 18.98 -24.55 -12.19
CA VAL A 480 18.21 -25.70 -11.71
C VAL A 480 16.85 -25.75 -12.43
N VAL A 481 16.13 -24.64 -12.54
CA VAL A 481 14.81 -24.63 -13.20
C VAL A 481 14.90 -24.87 -14.71
N SER A 482 15.96 -24.41 -15.39
CA SER A 482 16.17 -24.69 -16.82
C SER A 482 16.57 -26.14 -17.07
N ALA A 483 17.37 -26.76 -16.19
CA ALA A 483 17.71 -28.18 -16.29
C ALA A 483 16.50 -29.11 -16.04
N TYR A 484 15.55 -28.71 -15.17
CA TYR A 484 14.29 -29.45 -14.98
C TYR A 484 13.26 -29.21 -16.10
N LYS A 485 13.24 -28.03 -16.73
CA LYS A 485 12.34 -27.75 -17.87
C LYS A 485 12.70 -28.56 -19.12
N THR A 486 13.97 -28.80 -19.38
CA THR A 486 14.38 -29.50 -20.62
C THR A 486 14.32 -31.03 -20.51
N LYS A 487 14.30 -31.61 -19.30
CA LYS A 487 14.17 -33.07 -19.13
C LYS A 487 12.77 -33.58 -18.77
N SER A 488 11.85 -32.72 -18.30
CA SER A 488 10.50 -33.15 -17.90
C SER A 488 9.41 -32.93 -18.98
N PHE A 489 9.69 -32.22 -20.07
CA PHE A 489 8.66 -31.83 -21.05
C PHE A 489 9.00 -32.14 -22.52
N ALA A 490 10.13 -32.79 -22.79
CA ALA A 490 10.54 -33.14 -24.16
C ALA A 490 10.10 -34.55 -24.62
N GLU A 491 9.67 -35.42 -23.70
CA GLU A 491 9.11 -36.73 -24.04
C GLU A 491 7.88 -37.00 -23.17
N GLY A 492 6.71 -36.69 -23.72
CA GLY A 492 5.43 -36.96 -23.09
C GLY A 492 4.35 -36.16 -23.81
N THR A 493 3.52 -36.88 -24.56
CA THR A 493 2.18 -36.44 -24.98
C THR A 493 1.48 -35.64 -23.87
N PRO A 494 0.56 -34.71 -24.20
CA PRO A 494 -0.31 -34.12 -23.19
C PRO A 494 -1.13 -35.24 -22.58
N ASN A 495 -0.63 -35.84 -21.49
CA ASN A 495 -1.48 -36.60 -20.61
C ASN A 495 -2.41 -35.56 -20.00
N GLU A 496 -3.60 -35.44 -20.57
CA GLU A 496 -4.81 -35.30 -19.76
C GLU A 496 -4.69 -36.35 -18.66
N ILE A 497 -4.11 -35.96 -17.52
CA ILE A 497 -4.27 -36.72 -16.30
C ILE A 497 -5.76 -36.57 -16.00
N THR A 498 -6.54 -37.53 -16.47
CA THR A 498 -7.90 -37.83 -16.00
C THR A 498 -7.80 -38.38 -14.58
N ALA A 499 -7.15 -37.64 -13.67
CA ALA A 499 -7.23 -37.91 -12.26
C ALA A 499 -8.65 -37.52 -11.86
N ILE A 500 -9.44 -38.53 -11.51
CA ILE A 500 -10.75 -38.32 -10.91
C ILE A 500 -10.48 -37.59 -9.58
N PRO A 501 -10.89 -36.31 -9.43
CA PRO A 501 -10.44 -35.47 -8.32
C PRO A 501 -11.16 -35.79 -7.00
N SER A 502 -12.24 -36.57 -7.07
CA SER A 502 -13.03 -36.99 -5.93
C SER A 502 -13.80 -38.25 -6.26
N PHE A 503 -13.81 -39.21 -5.34
CA PHE A 503 -14.66 -40.38 -5.40
C PHE A 503 -15.86 -40.19 -4.47
N SER A 504 -17.05 -40.55 -4.94
CA SER A 504 -18.25 -40.62 -4.10
C SER A 504 -18.21 -41.84 -3.18
N ILE A 505 -18.99 -41.81 -2.11
CA ILE A 505 -19.14 -42.98 -1.22
C ILE A 505 -19.67 -44.16 -2.03
N GLY A 506 -18.90 -45.25 -2.08
CA GLY A 506 -19.25 -46.48 -2.79
C GLY A 506 -18.68 -46.60 -4.21
N GLU A 507 -17.87 -45.64 -4.66
CA GLU A 507 -17.02 -45.79 -5.85
C GLU A 507 -15.72 -46.55 -5.49
N GLU A 508 -14.60 -46.23 -6.15
CA GLU A 508 -13.34 -46.96 -6.01
C GLU A 508 -12.66 -46.79 -4.63
N TRP A 509 -13.01 -45.74 -3.88
CA TRP A 509 -12.42 -45.44 -2.58
C TRP A 509 -13.45 -45.31 -1.48
N LEU A 510 -13.13 -45.88 -0.32
CA LEU A 510 -13.87 -45.71 0.92
C LEU A 510 -12.98 -45.03 1.96
N TYR A 511 -13.35 -43.83 2.38
CA TYR A 511 -12.58 -43.02 3.32
C TYR A 511 -13.23 -42.98 4.70
N TYR A 512 -12.48 -43.37 5.73
CA TYR A 512 -12.88 -43.25 7.13
C TYR A 512 -11.99 -42.23 7.86
N LYS A 513 -12.60 -41.34 8.64
CA LYS A 513 -11.89 -40.39 9.49
C LYS A 513 -12.07 -40.76 10.97
N PHE A 514 -11.00 -41.27 11.58
CA PHE A 514 -10.98 -41.65 12.99
C PHE A 514 -10.53 -40.48 13.86
N TYR A 515 -11.42 -39.98 14.71
CA TYR A 515 -11.12 -38.88 15.62
C TYR A 515 -10.63 -39.43 16.95
N CYS A 516 -9.31 -39.41 17.17
CA CYS A 516 -8.66 -39.90 18.38
C CYS A 516 -7.38 -39.11 18.67
N GLY A 517 -6.92 -39.11 19.93
CA GLY A 517 -5.62 -38.57 20.28
C GLY A 517 -4.49 -39.51 19.83
N GLU A 518 -3.27 -38.99 19.69
CA GLU A 518 -2.12 -39.72 19.10
C GLU A 518 -1.94 -41.13 19.66
N ARG A 519 -2.01 -41.29 21.00
CA ARG A 519 -1.89 -42.59 21.67
C ARG A 519 -3.01 -43.58 21.34
N ALA A 520 -4.25 -43.10 21.28
CA ALA A 520 -5.40 -43.93 20.93
C ALA A 520 -5.39 -44.28 19.43
N GLY A 521 -4.84 -43.40 18.59
CA GLY A 521 -4.60 -43.68 17.18
C GLY A 521 -3.58 -44.81 16.97
N GLU A 522 -2.49 -44.81 17.73
CA GLU A 522 -1.50 -45.90 17.69
C GLU A 522 -2.11 -47.24 18.14
N GLU A 523 -2.95 -47.23 19.16
CA GLU A 523 -3.65 -48.43 19.61
C GLU A 523 -4.66 -48.92 18.56
N LEU A 524 -5.43 -48.02 17.94
CA LEU A 524 -6.36 -48.33 16.87
C LEU A 524 -5.65 -48.95 15.66
N LEU A 525 -4.49 -48.39 15.27
CA LEU A 525 -3.67 -48.93 14.19
C LEU A 525 -3.24 -50.36 14.50
N ASN A 526 -2.71 -50.60 15.70
CA ASN A 526 -2.18 -51.90 16.08
C ASN A 526 -3.25 -52.97 16.31
N ARG A 527 -4.38 -52.62 16.94
CA ARG A 527 -5.38 -53.60 17.38
C ARG A 527 -6.52 -53.82 16.40
N ALA A 528 -6.88 -52.82 15.61
CA ALA A 528 -8.04 -52.89 14.72
C ALA A 528 -7.64 -52.85 13.25
N ILE A 529 -6.82 -51.88 12.84
CA ILE A 529 -6.50 -51.68 11.42
C ILE A 529 -5.52 -52.75 10.91
N ASN A 530 -4.43 -53.03 11.64
CA ASN A 530 -3.44 -54.04 11.24
C ASN A 530 -4.06 -55.43 11.02
N PRO A 531 -4.93 -55.95 11.91
CA PRO A 531 -5.61 -57.22 11.66
C PRO A 531 -6.53 -57.20 10.44
N ILE A 532 -7.28 -56.10 10.22
CA ILE A 532 -8.17 -55.96 9.06
C ILE A 532 -7.37 -56.03 7.74
N PHE A 533 -6.19 -55.41 7.68
CA PHE A 533 -5.31 -55.51 6.50
C PHE A 533 -4.67 -56.90 6.31
N ALA A 534 -4.60 -57.72 7.35
CA ALA A 534 -4.12 -59.09 7.23
C ALA A 534 -5.20 -60.05 6.70
N GLU A 535 -6.47 -59.65 6.77
CA GLU A 535 -7.64 -60.44 6.32
C GLU A 535 -8.18 -59.99 4.94
N LEU A 536 -7.95 -58.73 4.55
CA LEU A 536 -8.20 -58.20 3.20
C LEU A 536 -7.07 -58.60 2.24
#